data_AF-A0A9D0LMV3-F1
#
_entry.id   AF-A0A9D0LMV3-F1
#
_cell.length_a   1.000
_cell.length_b   1.000
_cell.length_c   1.000
_cell.angle_alpha   90.00
_cell.angle_beta   90.00
_cell.angle_gamma   90.00
#
_symmetry.space_group_name_H-M   'P 1'
#
loop_
_entity.id
_entity.type
_entity.pdbx_description
1 polymer ?
#
loop_
_entity_poly.entity_id
_entity_poly.type
_entity_poly.pdbx_seq_one_letter_code
_entity_poly.pdbx_strand_id
1 'polypeptide(L)'
;MITHIFGGRETSRPDLAQFKVMLGALDPLGMPIATLVVAGNEADDGLYPPAIERSRPVVGQGDRLYIGDSKMGAPATRAFLQAGGDAYLAPLAQTGKVLEWLTRLLEPVWAVERRPIRKY
;
A
#
# COMPACT_ATOMS: atom_id res chain seq x y z
N MET A 1 -1.39 2.86 -5.54
CA MET A 1 -2.73 2.24 -5.51
C MET A 1 -3.61 3.08 -4.62
N ILE A 2 -4.78 3.51 -5.11
CA ILE A 2 -5.67 4.41 -4.37
C ILE A 2 -6.96 3.65 -4.09
N THR A 3 -7.32 3.48 -2.83
CA THR A 3 -8.62 2.97 -2.43
C THR A 3 -9.56 4.16 -2.21
N HIS A 4 -10.64 4.25 -2.99
CA HIS A 4 -11.72 5.20 -2.75
C HIS A 4 -12.93 4.42 -2.22
N ILE A 5 -13.37 4.77 -1.01
CA ILE A 5 -14.56 4.20 -0.41
C ILE A 5 -15.74 5.15 -0.67
N PHE A 6 -16.75 4.69 -1.39
CA PHE A 6 -17.98 5.44 -1.58
C PHE A 6 -19.00 5.01 -0.53
N GLY A 7 -19.05 5.84 0.53
CA GLY A 7 -19.89 5.64 1.70
C GLY A 7 -19.51 4.39 2.48
N GLY A 8 -18.45 4.38 3.30
CA GLY A 8 -18.04 3.22 4.12
C GLY A 8 -18.48 3.30 5.59
N ARG A 9 -17.95 2.42 6.46
CA ARG A 9 -18.10 2.54 7.93
C ARG A 9 -17.59 3.86 8.52
N GLU A 10 -16.66 4.53 7.85
CA GLU A 10 -16.23 5.90 8.19
C GLU A 10 -17.31 6.95 7.88
N THR A 11 -18.29 6.61 7.05
CA THR A 11 -19.49 7.42 6.83
C THR A 11 -20.64 6.85 7.66
N SER A 12 -21.22 7.68 8.52
CA SER A 12 -22.21 7.30 9.53
C SER A 12 -23.61 6.96 8.96
N ARG A 13 -23.70 6.22 7.84
CA ARG A 13 -24.94 5.88 7.12
C ARG A 13 -25.05 4.39 6.79
N PRO A 14 -25.27 3.53 7.79
CA PRO A 14 -25.42 2.07 7.60
C PRO A 14 -26.72 1.69 6.86
N ASP A 15 -27.63 2.65 6.66
CA ASP A 15 -28.92 2.50 5.98
C ASP A 15 -28.82 2.50 4.45
N LEU A 16 -27.67 2.89 3.88
CA LEU A 16 -27.46 2.95 2.44
C LEU A 16 -26.61 1.77 1.96
N ALA A 17 -26.85 1.31 0.72
CA ALA A 17 -25.96 0.35 0.08
C ALA A 17 -24.59 0.99 -0.19
N GLN A 18 -23.53 0.30 0.22
CA GLN A 18 -22.16 0.82 0.23
C GLN A 18 -21.25 -0.04 -0.66
N PHE A 19 -20.33 0.60 -1.40
CA PHE A 19 -19.33 -0.11 -2.18
C PHE A 19 -17.97 0.58 -2.09
N LYS A 20 -16.92 -0.23 -2.26
CA LYS A 20 -15.52 0.22 -2.25
C LYS A 20 -14.94 0.00 -3.64
N VAL A 21 -14.20 1.00 -4.11
CA VAL A 21 -13.46 0.94 -5.37
C VAL A 21 -11.98 0.97 -5.07
N MET A 22 -11.27 -0.07 -5.48
CA MET A 22 -9.81 -0.05 -5.49
C MET A 22 -9.28 0.23 -6.88
N LEU A 23 -8.37 1.20 -6.97
CA LEU A 23 -7.82 1.70 -8.21
C LEU A 23 -6.31 1.44 -8.29
N GLY A 24 -5.91 0.65 -9.27
CA GLY A 24 -4.54 0.58 -9.76
C GLY A 24 -4.34 1.64 -10.83
N ALA A 25 -3.34 2.50 -10.65
CA ALA A 25 -3.03 3.57 -11.59
C ALA A 25 -1.53 3.56 -11.94
N LEU A 26 -1.22 3.92 -13.17
CA LEU A 26 0.15 4.07 -13.68
C LEU A 26 0.74 5.43 -13.29
N ASP A 27 1.92 5.41 -12.69
CA ASP A 27 2.79 6.58 -12.52
C ASP A 27 3.60 6.81 -13.81
N PRO A 28 3.85 8.05 -14.25
CA PRO A 28 3.55 9.35 -13.60
C PRO A 28 2.18 9.95 -13.95
N LEU A 29 1.42 9.37 -14.88
CA LEU A 29 0.20 9.99 -15.41
C LEU A 29 -1.03 9.85 -14.49
N GLY A 30 -0.96 9.04 -13.45
CA GLY A 30 -2.12 8.67 -12.63
C GLY A 30 -3.20 7.90 -13.41
N MET A 31 -2.84 7.32 -14.56
CA MET A 31 -3.80 6.70 -15.48
C MET A 31 -4.39 5.42 -14.86
N PRO A 32 -5.71 5.32 -14.67
CA PRO A 32 -6.34 4.10 -14.18
C PRO A 32 -6.11 2.91 -15.13
N ILE A 33 -5.63 1.79 -14.61
CA ILE A 33 -5.41 0.56 -15.38
C ILE A 33 -6.10 -0.67 -14.80
N ALA A 34 -6.51 -0.61 -13.53
CA ALA A 34 -7.22 -1.68 -12.86
C ALA A 34 -8.23 -1.11 -11.88
N THR A 35 -9.43 -1.68 -11.88
CA THR A 35 -10.50 -1.32 -10.96
C THR A 35 -11.09 -2.60 -10.36
N LEU A 36 -11.18 -2.66 -9.03
CA LEU A 36 -11.98 -3.64 -8.32
C LEU A 36 -13.11 -2.94 -7.58
N VAL A 37 -14.33 -3.46 -7.74
CA VAL A 37 -15.51 -2.99 -7.02
C VAL A 37 -15.93 -4.11 -6.07
N VAL A 38 -16.00 -3.81 -4.77
CA VAL A 38 -16.37 -4.76 -3.72
C VAL A 38 -17.40 -4.14 -2.79
N ALA A 39 -18.05 -4.94 -1.95
CA ALA A 39 -18.98 -4.42 -0.95
C ALA A 39 -18.26 -3.51 0.05
N GLY A 40 -18.95 -2.46 0.54
CA GLY A 40 -18.31 -1.43 1.38
C GLY A 40 -17.76 -1.95 2.71
N ASN A 41 -18.26 -3.08 3.19
CA ASN A 41 -17.82 -3.76 4.42
C ASN A 41 -16.64 -4.73 4.22
N GLU A 42 -16.19 -4.94 2.99
CA GLU A 42 -15.03 -5.79 2.72
C GLU A 42 -13.74 -5.14 3.25
N ALA A 43 -12.91 -5.94 3.93
CA ALA A 43 -11.60 -5.49 4.39
C ALA A 43 -10.68 -5.22 3.18
N ASP A 44 -9.72 -4.31 3.33
CA ASP A 44 -8.70 -4.09 2.28
C ASP A 44 -7.74 -5.28 2.18
N ASP A 45 -7.60 -6.04 3.27
CA ASP A 45 -6.72 -7.20 3.36
C ASP A 45 -7.13 -8.25 2.32
N GLY A 46 -6.16 -8.70 1.54
CA GLY A 46 -6.38 -9.69 0.48
C GLY A 46 -6.93 -9.12 -0.83
N LEU A 47 -7.34 -7.84 -0.88
CA LEU A 47 -7.79 -7.21 -2.13
C LEU A 47 -6.62 -6.73 -3.02
N TYR A 48 -5.41 -6.60 -2.47
CA TYR A 48 -4.22 -6.19 -3.23
C TYR A 48 -3.83 -7.20 -4.34
N PRO A 49 -3.66 -8.51 -4.06
CA PRO A 49 -3.38 -9.49 -5.10
C PRO A 49 -4.36 -9.47 -6.30
N PRO A 50 -5.70 -9.46 -6.12
CA PRO A 50 -6.59 -9.41 -7.27
C PRO A 50 -6.52 -8.07 -8.03
N ALA A 51 -6.17 -6.96 -7.37
CA ALA A 51 -5.99 -5.68 -8.05
C ALA A 51 -4.72 -5.68 -8.92
N ILE A 52 -3.66 -6.30 -8.39
CA ILE A 52 -2.40 -6.52 -9.10
C ILE A 52 -2.61 -7.45 -10.30
N GLU A 53 -3.27 -8.60 -10.12
CA GLU A 53 -3.61 -9.50 -11.22
C GLU A 53 -4.36 -8.77 -12.35
N ARG A 54 -5.34 -7.95 -11.98
CA ARG A 54 -6.11 -7.18 -12.97
C ARG A 54 -5.29 -6.12 -13.71
N SER A 55 -4.17 -5.67 -13.14
CA SER A 55 -3.25 -4.72 -13.78
C SER A 55 -2.32 -5.37 -14.80
N ARG A 56 -1.99 -6.67 -14.64
CA ARG A 56 -1.00 -7.39 -15.45
C ARG A 56 -1.28 -7.40 -16.95
N PRO A 57 -2.52 -7.54 -17.44
CA PRO A 57 -2.80 -7.47 -18.87
C PRO A 57 -2.42 -6.13 -19.52
N VAL A 58 -2.38 -5.04 -18.73
CA VAL A 58 -2.07 -3.69 -19.23
C VAL A 58 -0.58 -3.41 -19.16
N VAL A 59 0.08 -3.83 -18.09
CA VAL A 59 1.48 -3.47 -17.81
C VAL A 59 2.48 -4.59 -18.08
N GLY A 60 2.02 -5.80 -18.35
CA GLY A 60 2.84 -7.01 -18.43
C GLY A 60 3.07 -7.67 -17.06
N GLN A 61 3.96 -8.67 -17.04
CA GLN A 61 4.34 -9.43 -15.84
C GLN A 61 5.82 -9.20 -15.51
N GLY A 62 6.16 -9.23 -14.22
CA GLY A 62 7.53 -9.09 -13.73
C GLY A 62 8.06 -7.66 -13.76
N ASP A 63 9.06 -7.42 -12.91
CA ASP A 63 9.83 -6.16 -12.80
C ASP A 63 8.95 -4.90 -12.60
N ARG A 64 7.76 -5.05 -12.02
CA ARG A 64 6.89 -3.93 -11.66
C ARG A 64 7.13 -3.50 -10.23
N LEU A 65 7.10 -2.20 -9.99
CA LEU A 65 7.07 -1.65 -8.64
C LEU A 65 5.64 -1.26 -8.27
N TYR A 66 5.03 -2.01 -7.36
CA TYR A 66 3.73 -1.67 -6.79
C TYR A 66 3.91 -0.76 -5.58
N ILE A 67 3.24 0.39 -5.60
CA ILE A 67 3.27 1.37 -4.50
C ILE A 67 1.88 1.45 -3.87
N GLY A 68 1.82 1.32 -2.54
CA GLY A 68 0.56 1.26 -1.79
C GLY A 68 0.72 1.68 -0.34
N ASP A 69 -0.40 1.68 0.39
CA ASP A 69 -0.40 1.98 1.81
C ASP A 69 0.20 0.83 2.64
N SER A 70 0.29 1.03 3.96
CA SER A 70 0.90 0.07 4.87
C SER A 70 0.24 -1.31 4.89
N LYS A 71 -1.04 -1.42 4.54
CA LYS A 71 -1.76 -2.71 4.49
C LYS A 71 -1.28 -3.58 3.33
N MET A 72 -0.80 -2.97 2.25
CA MET A 72 -0.17 -3.70 1.14
C MET A 72 1.07 -4.48 1.61
N GLY A 73 1.72 -4.05 2.69
CA GLY A 73 2.88 -4.72 3.30
C GLY A 73 2.58 -6.07 3.98
N ALA A 74 1.33 -6.54 3.98
CA ALA A 74 0.97 -7.83 4.56
C ALA A 74 1.79 -9.00 3.96
N PRO A 75 2.20 -10.01 4.76
CA PRO A 75 3.03 -11.12 4.28
C PRO A 75 2.48 -11.83 3.04
N ALA A 76 1.16 -12.04 2.96
CA ALA A 76 0.52 -12.70 1.83
C ALA A 76 0.67 -11.89 0.53
N THR A 77 0.44 -10.57 0.57
CA THR A 77 0.62 -9.68 -0.58
C THR A 77 2.08 -9.65 -1.03
N ARG A 78 3.03 -9.62 -0.08
CA ARG A 78 4.46 -9.65 -0.40
C ARG A 78 4.90 -10.96 -1.04
N ALA A 79 4.44 -12.10 -0.51
CA ALA A 79 4.71 -13.41 -1.10
C ALA A 79 4.12 -13.52 -2.51
N PHE A 80 2.91 -12.99 -2.71
CA PHE A 80 2.27 -12.95 -4.02
C PHE A 80 3.07 -12.12 -5.04
N LEU A 81 3.54 -10.93 -4.66
CA LEU A 81 4.37 -10.07 -5.51
C LEU A 81 5.72 -10.73 -5.83
N GLN A 82 6.38 -11.30 -4.82
CA GLN A 82 7.64 -12.01 -5.00
C GLN A 82 7.49 -13.20 -5.95
N ALA A 83 6.43 -14.01 -5.81
CA ALA A 83 6.14 -15.12 -6.71
C ALA A 83 5.88 -14.66 -8.16
N GLY A 84 5.39 -13.43 -8.33
CA GLY A 84 5.21 -12.77 -9.62
C GLY A 84 6.46 -12.17 -10.25
N GLY A 85 7.59 -12.16 -9.54
CA GLY A 85 8.79 -11.42 -9.97
C GLY A 85 8.62 -9.90 -9.87
N ASP A 86 7.68 -9.43 -9.05
CA ASP A 86 7.36 -8.02 -8.86
C ASP A 86 7.98 -7.48 -7.56
N ALA A 87 8.24 -6.17 -7.52
CA ALA A 87 8.71 -5.43 -6.36
C ALA A 87 7.58 -4.62 -5.71
N TYR A 88 7.78 -4.21 -4.46
CA TYR A 88 6.81 -3.41 -3.73
C TYR A 88 7.46 -2.32 -2.89
N LEU A 89 6.75 -1.20 -2.74
CA LEU A 89 7.05 -0.13 -1.79
C LEU A 89 5.78 0.18 -1.00
N ALA A 90 5.87 0.01 0.32
CA ALA A 90 4.80 0.34 1.24
C ALA A 90 5.40 0.90 2.54
N PRO A 91 4.72 1.86 3.21
CA PRO A 91 5.08 2.24 4.56
C PRO A 91 5.04 1.04 5.50
N LEU A 92 5.97 0.96 6.45
CA LEU A 92 5.94 -0.07 7.48
C LEU A 92 4.72 0.13 8.38
N ALA A 93 3.91 -0.91 8.57
CA ALA A 93 2.76 -0.86 9.46
C ALA A 93 3.21 -0.61 10.90
N GLN A 94 2.72 0.48 11.52
CA GLN A 94 3.08 0.89 12.88
C GLN A 94 2.31 0.12 13.96
N THR A 95 2.27 -1.20 13.85
CA THR A 95 1.53 -2.07 14.76
C THR A 95 2.45 -2.77 15.75
N GLY A 96 1.96 -3.07 16.95
CA GLY A 96 2.75 -3.78 17.98
C GLY A 96 4.00 -3.00 18.39
N LYS A 97 5.15 -3.68 18.46
CA LYS A 97 6.43 -3.09 18.88
C LYS A 97 7.17 -2.34 17.77
N VAL A 98 6.59 -2.22 16.58
CA VAL A 98 7.27 -1.60 15.44
C VAL A 98 7.75 -0.18 15.75
N LEU A 99 6.93 0.63 16.42
CA LEU A 99 7.32 2.01 16.77
C LEU A 99 8.50 2.06 17.74
N GLU A 100 8.50 1.20 18.76
CA GLU A 100 9.61 1.06 19.72
C GLU A 100 10.90 0.65 19.00
N TRP A 101 10.82 -0.38 18.15
CA TRP A 101 11.97 -0.86 17.38
C TRP A 101 12.48 0.18 16.40
N LEU A 102 11.59 0.85 15.68
CA LEU A 102 11.97 1.90 14.74
C LEU A 102 12.71 3.03 15.47
N THR A 103 12.19 3.46 16.62
CA THR A 103 12.84 4.49 17.45
C THR A 103 14.25 4.06 17.86
N ARG A 104 14.39 2.86 18.42
CA ARG A 104 15.67 2.30 18.84
C ARG A 104 16.66 2.11 17.69
N LEU A 105 16.20 1.64 16.53
CA LEU A 105 17.04 1.40 15.35
C LEU A 105 17.49 2.71 14.68
N LEU A 106 16.73 3.79 14.83
CA LEU A 106 17.07 5.10 14.28
C LEU A 106 17.92 5.96 15.23
N GLU A 107 18.03 5.63 16.52
CA GLU A 107 18.88 6.34 17.48
C GLU A 107 20.31 6.61 16.96
N PRO A 108 21.04 5.64 16.37
CA PRO A 108 22.38 5.88 15.85
C PRO A 108 22.40 6.85 14.65
N VAL A 109 21.36 6.82 13.80
CA VAL A 109 21.25 7.69 12.61
C VAL A 109 21.10 9.15 13.06
N TRP A 110 20.20 9.40 14.01
CA TRP A 110 19.98 10.74 14.55
C TRP A 110 21.15 11.25 15.39
N ALA A 111 21.90 10.36 16.05
CA ALA A 111 23.11 10.74 16.76
C ALA A 111 24.22 11.24 15.82
N VAL A 112 24.27 10.74 14.57
CA VAL A 112 25.21 11.19 13.53
C VAL A 112 24.77 12.52 12.92
N GLU A 113 23.47 12.72 12.66
CA GLU A 113 22.93 13.99 12.12
C GLU A 113 23.09 15.20 13.06
N ARG A 114 23.20 14.97 14.38
CA ARG A 114 23.47 16.04 15.36
C ARG A 114 24.92 16.51 15.39
N ARG A 115 25.82 15.93 14.58
CA ARG A 115 27.16 16.50 14.40
C ARG A 115 27.03 17.75 13.51
N PRO A 116 27.53 18.93 13.94
CA PRO A 116 27.52 20.08 13.07
C PRO A 116 28.25 19.72 11.78
N ILE A 117 27.58 19.88 10.64
CA ILE A 117 28.21 19.77 9.33
C ILE A 117 29.38 20.75 9.37
N ARG A 118 30.61 20.23 9.37
CA ARG A 118 31.82 21.04 9.34
C ARG A 118 31.77 21.80 8.02
N LYS A 119 31.36 23.07 8.07
CA LYS A 119 31.50 23.98 6.93
C LYS A 119 32.99 24.13 6.70
N TYR A 120 33.46 23.64 5.56
CA TYR A 120 34.78 23.99 5.01
C TYR A 120 34.76 25.46 4.60
#